data_AF-A0A943XY03-F1
#
_entry.id   AF-A0A943XY03-F1
#
_cell.length_a   1.000
_cell.length_b   1.000
_cell.length_c   1.000
_cell.angle_alpha   90.00
_cell.angle_beta   90.00
_cell.angle_gamma   90.00
#
_symmetry.space_group_name_H-M   'P 1'
#
loop_
_entity.id
_entity.type
_entity.pdbx_description
1 polymer ?
#
loop_
_entity_poly.entity_id
_entity_poly.type
_entity_poly.pdbx_seq_one_letter_code
_entity_poly.pdbx_strand_id
1 'polypeptide(L)'
;MENQTRVELTVEFESMEEMKEIFGILDENIHLIEKGTNTEIASREGRAVISGNMQQAEMAKQVILKLCEQFRQQEYIDENKISYFLDLAGDGEMQSGLEAMQGVVAVTNRGRPIKCRTLGQKRYMEAIDHNTVNFAIGPAGTGKTYLAMAKAVVALKNKEISRIILTRPAVEAGEKLGFLPGDLQSKVDPYLRPLYDALYEFMGAEAYQKLVETGVVEVAPLAYMRGRTLSDAFIILDEAQNASMAQMKMFLTRFGENSKVVVTGDVTQIDLPRDQQSGLRKTAEIL
;
A
#
# COMPACT_ATOMS: atom_id res chain seq x y z
N MET A 1 -9.15 -9.47 43.29
CA MET A 1 -10.10 -8.85 42.35
C MET A 1 -9.89 -7.36 42.45
N GLU A 2 -9.03 -6.80 41.61
CA GLU A 2 -8.81 -5.35 41.58
C GLU A 2 -10.07 -4.70 41.01
N ASN A 3 -10.70 -3.83 41.80
CA ASN A 3 -11.72 -2.92 41.32
C ASN A 3 -11.08 -2.06 40.22
N GLN A 4 -11.29 -2.41 38.96
CA GLN A 4 -10.99 -1.48 37.87
C GLN A 4 -11.96 -0.31 37.99
N THR A 5 -11.47 0.82 38.50
CA THR A 5 -12.23 2.07 38.57
C THR A 5 -12.74 2.41 37.17
N ARG A 6 -14.06 2.32 36.98
CA ARG A 6 -14.72 2.75 35.75
C ARG A 6 -14.61 4.26 35.67
N VAL A 7 -14.11 4.78 34.55
CA VAL A 7 -14.00 6.21 34.27
C VAL A 7 -14.96 6.57 33.14
N GLU A 8 -15.39 7.84 33.14
CA GLU A 8 -16.10 8.43 32.03
C GLU A 8 -15.22 9.49 31.38
N LEU A 9 -14.98 9.35 30.08
CA LEU A 9 -14.28 10.34 29.25
C LEU A 9 -15.25 10.90 28.22
N THR A 10 -15.00 12.13 27.76
CA THR A 10 -15.85 12.78 26.76
C THR A 10 -15.04 13.25 25.55
N VAL A 11 -15.68 13.20 24.38
CA VAL A 11 -15.19 13.81 23.14
C VAL A 11 -16.27 14.74 22.61
N GLU A 12 -15.90 15.99 22.38
CA GLU A 12 -16.79 17.01 21.79
C GLU A 12 -16.63 17.00 20.27
N PHE A 13 -17.76 17.10 19.56
CA PHE A 13 -17.79 17.24 18.11
C PHE A 13 -17.97 18.71 17.73
N GLU A 14 -17.31 19.14 16.65
CA GLU A 14 -17.41 20.52 16.15
C GLU A 14 -18.75 20.79 15.44
N SER A 15 -19.43 19.73 14.98
CA SER A 15 -20.72 19.82 14.30
C SER A 15 -21.55 18.54 14.47
N MET A 16 -22.87 18.65 14.26
CA MET A 16 -23.73 17.47 14.17
C MET A 16 -23.41 16.60 12.95
N GLU A 17 -22.83 17.16 11.89
CA GLU A 17 -22.42 16.39 10.71
C GLU A 17 -21.23 15.49 11.03
N GLU A 18 -20.20 16.04 11.70
CA GLU A 18 -19.05 15.27 12.18
C GLU A 18 -19.52 14.13 13.09
N MET A 19 -20.37 14.44 14.06
CA MET A 19 -20.92 13.43 14.97
C MET A 19 -21.67 12.31 14.23
N LYS A 20 -22.52 12.64 13.25
CA LYS A 20 -23.25 11.64 12.47
C LYS A 20 -22.33 10.75 11.67
N GLU A 21 -21.29 11.32 11.06
CA GLU A 21 -20.31 10.55 10.30
C GLU A 21 -19.51 9.61 11.22
N ILE A 22 -19.04 10.11 12.37
CA ILE A 22 -18.26 9.30 13.32
C ILE A 22 -19.12 8.20 13.91
N PHE A 23 -20.42 8.46 14.16
CA PHE A 23 -21.32 7.43 14.67
C PHE A 23 -21.71 6.40 13.59
N GLY A 24 -21.78 6.81 12.33
CA GLY A 24 -22.19 5.96 11.23
C GLY A 24 -23.71 5.72 11.20
N ILE A 25 -24.18 4.97 10.20
CA ILE A 25 -25.60 4.66 10.07
C ILE A 25 -25.98 3.69 11.19
N LEU A 26 -27.02 4.03 11.97
CA LEU A 26 -27.46 3.21 13.12
C LEU A 26 -26.33 2.91 14.13
N ASP A 27 -25.43 3.87 14.33
CA ASP A 27 -24.32 3.79 15.28
C ASP A 27 -23.30 2.67 14.95
N GLU A 28 -23.25 2.18 13.71
CA GLU A 28 -22.39 1.05 13.29
C GLU A 28 -20.90 1.27 13.61
N ASN A 29 -20.40 2.50 13.41
CA ASN A 29 -19.00 2.84 13.64
C ASN A 29 -18.69 2.84 15.14
N ILE A 30 -19.62 3.31 15.99
CA ILE A 30 -19.46 3.25 17.44
C ILE A 30 -19.46 1.82 17.93
N HIS A 31 -20.37 0.97 17.45
CA HIS A 31 -20.41 -0.44 17.87
C HIS A 31 -19.10 -1.18 17.54
N LEU A 32 -18.47 -0.85 16.41
CA LEU A 32 -17.13 -1.37 16.07
C LEU A 32 -16.07 -0.91 17.09
N ILE A 33 -16.07 0.36 17.47
CA ILE A 33 -15.13 0.93 18.44
C ILE A 33 -15.36 0.34 19.83
N GLU A 34 -16.61 0.26 20.29
CA GLU A 34 -17.00 -0.36 21.57
C GLU A 34 -16.49 -1.80 21.66
N LYS A 35 -16.68 -2.58 20.59
CA LYS A 35 -16.22 -3.96 20.52
C LYS A 35 -14.69 -4.07 20.52
N GLY A 36 -13.99 -3.20 19.78
CA GLY A 36 -12.53 -3.20 19.70
C GLY A 36 -11.84 -2.70 20.96
N THR A 37 -12.51 -1.88 21.76
CA THR A 37 -11.93 -1.26 22.97
C THR A 37 -12.51 -1.80 24.28
N ASN A 38 -13.59 -2.57 24.22
CA ASN A 38 -14.35 -3.04 25.37
C ASN A 38 -14.85 -1.88 26.26
N THR A 39 -15.42 -0.86 25.62
CA THR A 39 -16.06 0.32 26.26
C THR A 39 -17.54 0.42 25.89
N GLU A 40 -18.28 1.23 26.64
CA GLU A 40 -19.63 1.70 26.27
C GLU A 40 -19.54 3.16 25.83
N ILE A 41 -20.12 3.52 24.69
CA ILE A 41 -20.06 4.85 24.09
C ILE A 41 -21.48 5.33 23.79
N ALA A 42 -21.87 6.45 24.40
CA ALA A 42 -23.19 7.04 24.22
C ALA A 42 -23.11 8.47 23.66
N SER A 43 -24.09 8.83 22.84
CA SER A 43 -24.33 10.20 22.42
C SER A 43 -25.05 10.98 23.53
N ARG A 44 -24.48 12.09 23.99
CA ARG A 44 -25.15 13.06 24.89
C ARG A 44 -24.80 14.50 24.50
N GLU A 45 -25.82 15.31 24.22
CA GLU A 45 -25.68 16.76 23.99
C GLU A 45 -24.62 17.14 22.93
N GLY A 46 -24.49 16.36 21.85
CA GLY A 46 -23.49 16.63 20.82
C GLY A 46 -22.07 16.18 21.19
N ARG A 47 -21.93 15.26 22.16
CA ARG A 47 -20.66 14.69 22.61
C ARG A 47 -20.76 13.17 22.67
N ALA A 48 -19.63 12.50 22.52
CA ALA A 48 -19.50 11.08 22.85
C ALA A 48 -19.08 10.95 24.32
N VAL A 49 -19.81 10.15 25.10
CA VAL A 49 -19.50 9.79 26.47
C VAL A 49 -19.03 8.35 26.50
N ILE A 50 -17.79 8.14 26.92
CA ILE A 50 -17.07 6.87 26.83
C ILE A 50 -16.87 6.33 28.24
N SER A 51 -17.40 5.14 28.50
CA SER A 51 -17.37 4.49 29.80
C SER A 51 -16.57 3.19 29.73
N GLY A 52 -15.54 3.06 30.56
CA GLY A 52 -14.67 1.88 30.57
C GLY A 52 -13.62 1.96 31.68
N ASN A 53 -12.66 1.05 31.70
CA ASN A 53 -11.47 1.29 32.53
C ASN A 53 -10.61 2.40 31.88
N MET A 54 -9.67 2.98 32.63
CA MET A 54 -8.88 4.13 32.15
C MET A 54 -8.17 3.87 30.81
N GLN A 55 -7.58 2.68 30.64
CA GLN A 55 -6.85 2.33 29.42
C GLN A 55 -7.79 2.16 28.23
N GLN A 56 -8.90 1.45 28.41
CA GLN A 56 -9.92 1.21 27.40
C GLN A 56 -10.61 2.50 26.96
N ALA A 57 -11.02 3.33 27.93
CA ALA A 57 -11.67 4.61 27.68
C ALA A 57 -10.74 5.57 26.93
N GLU A 58 -9.45 5.63 27.30
CA GLU A 58 -8.47 6.48 26.61
C GLU A 58 -8.21 5.96 25.18
N MET A 59 -8.16 4.64 24.98
CA MET A 59 -8.02 4.02 23.65
C MET A 59 -9.20 4.38 22.74
N ALA A 60 -10.43 4.22 23.23
CA ALA A 60 -11.64 4.60 22.50
C ALA A 60 -11.70 6.10 22.22
N LYS A 61 -11.36 6.94 23.21
CA LYS A 61 -11.28 8.40 23.05
C LYS A 61 -10.31 8.79 21.96
N GLN A 62 -9.14 8.17 21.96
CA GLN A 62 -8.11 8.39 20.95
C GLN A 62 -8.62 8.05 19.55
N VAL A 63 -9.23 6.88 19.35
CA VAL A 63 -9.80 6.48 18.06
C VAL A 63 -10.86 7.48 17.58
N ILE A 64 -11.81 7.88 18.44
CA ILE A 64 -12.85 8.85 18.09
C ILE A 64 -12.25 10.20 17.69
N LEU A 65 -11.30 10.73 18.48
CA LEU A 65 -10.64 12.00 18.17
C LEU A 65 -9.93 11.96 16.79
N LYS A 66 -9.39 10.80 16.39
CA LYS A 66 -8.75 10.63 15.08
C LYS A 66 -9.73 10.52 13.94
N LEU A 67 -10.85 9.84 14.15
CA LEU A 67 -11.93 9.85 13.16
C LEU A 67 -12.44 11.28 12.94
N CYS A 68 -12.60 12.09 13.99
CA CYS A 68 -12.93 13.50 13.85
C CYS A 68 -11.88 14.29 13.04
N GLU A 69 -10.59 14.09 13.32
CA GLU A 69 -9.51 14.73 12.54
C GLU A 69 -9.56 14.36 11.05
N GLN A 70 -9.83 13.09 10.75
CA GLN A 70 -9.95 12.58 9.38
C GLN A 70 -11.15 13.15 8.65
N PHE A 71 -12.30 13.24 9.32
CA PHE A 71 -13.50 13.89 8.80
C PHE A 71 -13.22 15.35 8.42
N ARG A 72 -12.55 16.10 9.30
CA ARG A 72 -12.18 17.51 9.05
C ARG A 72 -11.21 17.69 7.88
N GLN A 73 -10.40 16.68 7.59
CA GLN A 73 -9.54 16.64 6.39
C GLN A 73 -10.29 16.23 5.11
N GLN A 74 -11.62 16.08 5.17
CA GLN A 74 -12.48 15.58 4.09
C GLN A 74 -12.08 14.17 3.61
N GLU A 75 -11.52 13.36 4.50
CA GLU A 75 -11.26 11.96 4.21
C GLU A 75 -12.47 11.08 4.52
N TYR A 76 -12.75 10.13 3.63
CA TYR A 76 -13.82 9.16 3.84
C TYR A 76 -13.48 8.24 5.02
N ILE A 77 -14.50 7.91 5.82
CA ILE A 77 -14.43 7.00 6.95
C ILE A 77 -15.16 5.71 6.57
N ASP A 78 -14.44 4.60 6.60
CA ASP A 78 -14.97 3.27 6.35
C ASP A 78 -14.57 2.31 7.49
N GLU A 79 -15.18 1.13 7.50
CA GLU A 79 -14.91 0.09 8.49
C GLU A 79 -13.42 -0.31 8.53
N ASN A 80 -12.73 -0.31 7.38
CA ASN A 80 -11.30 -0.62 7.32
C ASN A 80 -10.46 0.41 8.06
N LYS A 81 -10.78 1.70 7.89
CA LYS A 81 -10.08 2.80 8.57
C LYS A 81 -10.32 2.76 10.08
N ILE A 82 -11.54 2.43 10.52
CA ILE A 82 -11.87 2.27 11.95
C ILE A 82 -11.08 1.09 12.53
N SER A 83 -11.10 -0.06 11.86
CA SER A 83 -10.34 -1.24 12.28
C SER A 83 -8.85 -0.95 12.41
N TYR A 84 -8.29 -0.23 11.43
CA TYR A 84 -6.89 0.18 11.46
C TYR A 84 -6.55 1.10 12.64
N PHE A 85 -7.41 2.06 13.00
CA PHE A 85 -7.18 2.90 14.18
C PHE A 85 -7.31 2.13 15.49
N LEU A 86 -8.20 1.13 15.55
CA LEU A 86 -8.31 0.24 16.70
C LEU A 86 -7.03 -0.58 16.90
N ASP A 87 -6.47 -1.13 15.81
CA ASP A 87 -5.20 -1.86 15.84
C ASP A 87 -4.05 -0.96 16.33
N LEU A 88 -3.91 0.25 15.76
CA LEU A 88 -2.89 1.21 16.19
C LEU A 88 -3.02 1.61 17.66
N ALA A 89 -4.24 1.78 18.15
CA ALA A 89 -4.50 2.19 19.52
C ALA A 89 -4.20 1.04 20.50
N GLY A 90 -4.47 -0.21 20.10
CA GLY A 90 -4.09 -1.41 20.84
C GLY A 90 -2.57 -1.61 20.96
N ASP A 91 -1.83 -1.32 19.88
CA ASP A 91 -0.37 -1.45 19.83
C ASP A 91 0.38 -0.24 20.43
N GLY A 92 -0.34 0.83 20.81
CA GLY A 92 0.24 2.07 21.33
C GLY A 92 0.97 2.92 20.28
N GLU A 93 0.75 2.65 18.99
CA GLU A 93 1.43 3.31 17.86
C GLU A 93 0.61 4.46 17.25
N MET A 94 -0.47 4.89 17.91
CA MET A 94 -1.43 5.88 17.43
C MET A 94 -0.80 7.20 16.94
N GLN A 95 0.13 7.78 17.70
CA GLN A 95 0.79 9.03 17.33
C GLN A 95 1.69 8.86 16.08
N SER A 96 2.50 7.80 16.05
CA SER A 96 3.38 7.47 14.93
C SER A 96 2.60 7.10 13.67
N GLY A 97 1.45 6.42 13.83
CA GLY A 97 0.52 6.11 12.75
C GLY A 97 -0.11 7.35 12.11
N LEU A 98 -0.24 8.46 12.84
CA LEU A 98 -0.76 9.71 12.28
C LEU A 98 0.26 10.51 11.50
N GLU A 99 1.46 10.66 12.06
CA GLU A 99 2.59 11.22 11.32
C GLU A 99 2.87 10.40 10.06
N ALA A 100 2.40 9.15 10.00
CA ALA A 100 2.43 8.34 8.81
C ALA A 100 1.46 8.75 7.70
N MET A 101 0.28 9.24 8.08
CA MET A 101 -0.77 9.63 7.14
C MET A 101 -0.57 11.05 6.57
N GLN A 102 0.24 11.88 7.22
CA GLN A 102 0.44 13.28 6.83
C GLN A 102 1.47 13.49 5.69
N GLY A 103 2.27 12.46 5.34
CA GLY A 103 3.30 12.55 4.29
C GLY A 103 2.77 12.37 2.87
N VAL A 104 3.10 13.30 1.97
CA VAL A 104 2.87 13.16 0.52
C VAL A 104 4.03 12.35 -0.08
N VAL A 105 3.72 11.19 -0.63
CA VAL A 105 4.68 10.31 -1.34
C VAL A 105 4.98 10.87 -2.72
N ALA A 106 3.95 11.30 -3.44
CA ALA A 106 4.06 11.85 -4.79
C ALA A 106 2.83 12.71 -5.11
N VAL A 107 2.91 13.44 -6.21
CA VAL A 107 1.77 14.18 -6.78
C VAL A 107 1.54 13.68 -8.20
N THR A 108 0.29 13.31 -8.51
CA THR A 108 -0.09 12.85 -9.86
C THR A 108 0.02 13.97 -10.88
N ASN A 109 -0.04 13.63 -12.17
CA ASN A 109 -0.03 14.65 -13.23
C ASN A 109 -1.22 15.63 -13.14
N ARG A 110 -2.32 15.23 -12.48
CA ARG A 110 -3.50 16.08 -12.25
C ARG A 110 -3.44 16.88 -10.94
N GLY A 111 -2.30 16.88 -10.25
CA GLY A 111 -2.13 17.62 -8.99
C GLY A 111 -2.73 16.92 -7.76
N ARG A 112 -3.17 15.66 -7.88
CA ARG A 112 -3.71 14.90 -6.74
C ARG A 112 -2.56 14.37 -5.88
N PRO A 113 -2.53 14.63 -4.56
CA PRO A 113 -1.51 14.06 -3.69
C PRO A 113 -1.75 12.55 -3.50
N ILE A 114 -0.66 11.79 -3.51
CA ILE A 114 -0.60 10.38 -3.13
C ILE A 114 0.02 10.32 -1.75
N LYS A 115 -0.72 9.80 -0.77
CA LYS A 115 -0.31 9.71 0.63
C LYS A 115 -0.35 8.26 1.10
N CYS A 116 0.48 7.95 2.09
CA CYS A 116 0.32 6.72 2.85
C CYS A 116 -0.99 6.80 3.65
N ARG A 117 -1.77 5.73 3.61
CA ARG A 117 -3.02 5.56 4.37
C ARG A 117 -2.84 4.67 5.60
N THR A 118 -1.70 4.02 5.75
CA THR A 118 -1.38 3.19 6.91
C THR A 118 0.08 3.35 7.31
N LEU A 119 0.40 3.00 8.55
CA LEU A 119 1.75 3.02 9.11
C LEU A 119 2.63 1.99 8.40
N GLY A 120 2.07 0.83 8.05
CA GLY A 120 2.74 -0.15 7.19
C GLY A 120 3.15 0.43 5.84
N GLN A 121 2.31 1.26 5.22
CA GLN A 121 2.67 1.97 3.98
C GLN A 121 3.78 3.01 4.19
N LYS A 122 3.79 3.76 5.30
CA LYS A 122 4.92 4.66 5.63
C LYS A 122 6.20 3.88 5.86
N ARG A 123 6.17 2.85 6.71
CA ARG A 123 7.33 1.97 6.97
C ARG A 123 7.87 1.40 5.68
N TYR A 124 6.98 1.00 4.77
CA TYR A 124 7.35 0.54 3.44
C TYR A 124 8.02 1.64 2.60
N MET A 125 7.50 2.87 2.58
CA MET A 125 8.14 3.99 1.89
C MET A 125 9.52 4.30 2.48
N GLU A 126 9.65 4.36 3.80
CA GLU A 126 10.93 4.58 4.49
C GLU A 126 11.94 3.46 4.19
N ALA A 127 11.48 2.20 4.17
CA ALA A 127 12.31 1.07 3.79
C ALA A 127 12.88 1.22 2.37
N ILE A 128 12.08 1.71 1.41
CA ILE A 128 12.56 2.02 0.06
C ILE A 128 13.67 3.09 0.09
N ASP A 129 13.58 4.11 0.92
CA ASP A 129 14.61 5.16 1.01
C ASP A 129 15.94 4.60 1.51
N HIS A 130 15.89 3.76 2.55
CA HIS A 130 17.08 3.33 3.25
C HIS A 130 17.72 2.05 2.70
N ASN A 131 16.99 1.23 1.95
CA ASN A 131 17.49 -0.05 1.45
C ASN A 131 17.60 -0.08 -0.07
N THR A 132 18.59 -0.82 -0.59
CA THR A 132 18.76 -1.06 -2.02
C THR A 132 17.70 -2.02 -2.55
N VAL A 133 17.38 -3.08 -1.80
CA VAL A 133 16.42 -4.13 -2.18
C VAL A 133 15.33 -4.21 -1.12
N ASN A 134 14.07 -4.14 -1.53
CA ASN A 134 12.91 -4.19 -0.64
C ASN A 134 11.91 -5.22 -1.11
N PHE A 135 11.36 -6.00 -0.17
CA PHE A 135 10.27 -6.94 -0.42
C PHE A 135 9.01 -6.43 0.28
N ALA A 136 7.98 -6.11 -0.50
CA ALA A 136 6.67 -5.73 0.02
C ALA A 136 5.69 -6.87 -0.23
N ILE A 137 5.41 -7.64 0.82
CA ILE A 137 4.54 -8.81 0.79
C ILE A 137 3.27 -8.48 1.56
N GLY A 138 2.11 -8.71 0.95
CA GLY A 138 0.82 -8.50 1.58
C GLY A 138 -0.35 -8.65 0.62
N PRO A 139 -1.58 -8.58 1.10
CA PRO A 139 -2.77 -8.83 0.29
C PRO A 139 -2.95 -7.81 -0.85
N ALA A 140 -3.72 -8.17 -1.87
CA ALA A 140 -4.13 -7.25 -2.93
C ALA A 140 -4.84 -6.00 -2.35
N GLY A 141 -4.75 -4.87 -3.06
CA GLY A 141 -5.39 -3.61 -2.64
C GLY A 141 -4.64 -2.80 -1.58
N THR A 142 -3.55 -3.31 -0.99
CA THR A 142 -2.76 -2.60 0.03
C THR A 142 -1.79 -1.54 -0.52
N GLY A 143 -1.79 -1.30 -1.84
CA GLY A 143 -1.01 -0.21 -2.47
C GLY A 143 0.48 -0.49 -2.69
N LYS A 144 0.95 -1.73 -2.47
CA LYS A 144 2.38 -2.12 -2.56
C LYS A 144 3.05 -1.67 -3.86
N THR A 145 2.48 -2.06 -5.01
CA THR A 145 3.02 -1.73 -6.33
C THR A 145 2.80 -0.25 -6.67
N TYR A 146 1.60 0.26 -6.41
CA TYR A 146 1.23 1.65 -6.71
C TYR A 146 2.13 2.68 -6.00
N LEU A 147 2.40 2.49 -4.70
CA LEU A 147 3.27 3.38 -3.93
C LEU A 147 4.75 3.26 -4.36
N ALA A 148 5.22 2.06 -4.71
CA ALA A 148 6.57 1.87 -5.26
C ALA A 148 6.75 2.65 -6.56
N MET A 149 5.76 2.56 -7.46
CA MET A 149 5.78 3.27 -8.74
C MET A 149 5.70 4.78 -8.56
N ALA A 150 4.87 5.26 -7.63
CA ALA A 150 4.81 6.67 -7.28
C ALA A 150 6.20 7.19 -6.84
N LYS A 151 6.89 6.43 -5.99
CA LYS A 151 8.25 6.73 -5.53
C LYS A 151 9.29 6.68 -6.64
N ALA A 152 9.21 5.70 -7.53
CA ALA A 152 10.07 5.59 -8.71
C ALA A 152 9.93 6.82 -9.63
N VAL A 153 8.71 7.30 -9.85
CA VAL A 153 8.44 8.51 -10.66
C VAL A 153 9.01 9.75 -10.00
N VAL A 154 8.92 9.88 -8.68
CA VAL A 154 9.54 11.00 -7.94
C VAL A 154 11.07 10.97 -8.08
N ALA A 155 11.69 9.81 -7.86
CA ALA A 155 13.14 9.66 -8.00
C ALA A 155 13.62 10.01 -9.43
N LEU A 156 12.86 9.59 -10.46
CA LEU A 156 13.14 9.93 -11.85
C LEU A 156 13.03 11.45 -12.10
N LYS A 157 11.95 12.09 -11.62
CA LYS A 157 11.73 13.54 -11.76
C LYS A 157 12.81 14.35 -11.04
N ASN A 158 13.28 13.86 -9.89
CA ASN A 158 14.36 14.46 -9.12
C ASN A 158 15.76 14.18 -9.69
N LYS A 159 15.86 13.35 -10.74
CA LYS A 159 17.13 12.92 -11.36
C LYS A 159 18.04 12.13 -10.41
N GLU A 160 17.45 11.44 -9.43
CA GLU A 160 18.17 10.53 -8.53
C GLU A 160 18.53 9.22 -9.23
N ILE A 161 17.72 8.84 -10.23
CA ILE A 161 17.87 7.69 -11.11
C ILE A 161 17.56 8.13 -12.55
N SER A 162 18.16 7.46 -13.52
CA SER A 162 17.94 7.78 -14.94
C SER A 162 16.82 6.98 -15.59
N ARG A 163 16.41 5.84 -15.01
CA ARG A 163 15.43 4.93 -15.65
C ARG A 163 14.49 4.24 -14.67
N ILE A 164 13.27 3.99 -15.09
CA ILE A 164 12.31 3.13 -14.38
C ILE A 164 12.11 1.85 -15.18
N ILE A 165 12.24 0.69 -14.53
CA ILE A 165 12.02 -0.61 -15.16
C ILE A 165 10.95 -1.35 -14.34
N LEU A 166 9.78 -1.54 -14.94
CA LEU A 166 8.70 -2.33 -14.36
C LEU A 166 8.65 -3.68 -15.05
N THR A 167 8.59 -4.74 -14.26
CA THR A 167 8.53 -6.08 -14.80
C THR A 167 7.59 -6.98 -14.03
N ARG A 168 6.98 -7.92 -14.74
CA ARG A 168 6.03 -8.88 -14.19
C ARG A 168 6.32 -10.27 -14.77
N PRO A 169 6.25 -11.36 -13.97
CA PRO A 169 6.32 -12.72 -14.51
C PRO A 169 5.15 -12.93 -15.47
N ALA A 170 5.42 -13.52 -16.64
CA ALA A 170 4.35 -14.00 -17.50
C ALA A 170 3.78 -15.28 -16.87
N VAL A 171 2.48 -15.27 -16.58
CA VAL A 171 1.78 -16.41 -15.99
C VAL A 171 0.58 -16.73 -16.86
N GLU A 172 0.46 -17.99 -17.24
CA GLU A 172 -0.69 -18.48 -18.00
C GLU A 172 -1.87 -18.68 -17.02
N ALA A 173 -2.46 -17.59 -16.55
CA ALA A 173 -3.67 -17.65 -15.76
C ALA A 173 -4.86 -18.01 -16.67
N GLY A 174 -5.22 -19.29 -16.71
CA GLY A 174 -6.42 -19.79 -17.40
C GLY A 174 -6.20 -20.25 -18.84
N GLU A 175 -5.82 -19.35 -19.75
CA GLU A 175 -5.53 -19.67 -21.16
C GLU A 175 -4.02 -19.73 -21.39
N LYS A 176 -3.54 -20.74 -22.14
CA LYS A 176 -2.10 -20.77 -22.50
C LYS A 176 -1.80 -19.53 -23.33
N LEU A 177 -0.69 -18.85 -23.05
CA LEU A 177 -0.25 -17.65 -23.75
C LEU A 177 -0.20 -17.87 -25.28
N GLY A 178 0.01 -19.14 -25.68
CA GLY A 178 -0.06 -19.62 -27.06
C GLY A 178 -1.38 -19.35 -27.81
N PHE A 179 -2.52 -19.23 -27.13
CA PHE A 179 -3.85 -19.11 -27.77
C PHE A 179 -4.33 -17.67 -28.02
N LEU A 180 -3.78 -16.67 -27.33
CA LEU A 180 -4.10 -15.28 -27.60
C LEU A 180 -3.60 -14.89 -29.00
N PRO A 181 -4.42 -14.26 -29.87
CA PRO A 181 -3.99 -13.87 -31.22
C PRO A 181 -2.96 -12.73 -31.16
N GLY A 182 -2.05 -12.67 -32.14
CA GLY A 182 -1.03 -11.62 -32.26
C GLY A 182 0.40 -12.07 -31.95
N ASP A 183 1.32 -11.12 -31.94
CA ASP A 183 2.73 -11.34 -31.57
C ASP A 183 2.90 -11.55 -30.06
N LEU A 184 4.11 -11.94 -29.63
CA LEU A 184 4.39 -12.20 -28.21
C LEU A 184 4.07 -11.00 -27.32
N GLN A 185 4.22 -9.79 -27.84
CA GLN A 185 3.97 -8.55 -27.10
C GLN A 185 2.48 -8.33 -26.89
N SER A 186 1.66 -8.49 -27.93
CA SER A 186 0.19 -8.40 -27.88
C SER A 186 -0.41 -9.40 -26.88
N LYS A 187 0.24 -10.56 -26.69
CA LYS A 187 -0.19 -11.60 -25.76
C LYS A 187 0.10 -11.28 -24.28
N VAL A 188 1.16 -10.50 -24.01
CA VAL A 188 1.57 -10.15 -22.64
C VAL A 188 1.02 -8.79 -22.20
N ASP A 189 0.69 -7.91 -23.14
CA ASP A 189 0.20 -6.56 -22.88
C ASP A 189 -0.98 -6.48 -21.88
N PRO A 190 -1.98 -7.40 -21.92
CA PRO A 190 -3.08 -7.39 -20.96
C PRO A 190 -2.62 -7.49 -19.49
N TYR A 191 -1.55 -8.24 -19.21
CA TYR A 191 -1.03 -8.42 -17.84
C TYR A 191 -0.23 -7.22 -17.34
N LEU A 192 0.29 -6.41 -18.26
CA LEU A 192 1.05 -5.20 -17.98
C LEU A 192 0.16 -3.95 -17.96
N ARG A 193 -1.08 -4.04 -18.46
CA ARG A 193 -2.07 -2.95 -18.51
C ARG A 193 -2.20 -2.17 -17.19
N PRO A 194 -2.31 -2.80 -16.01
CA PRO A 194 -2.42 -2.04 -14.76
C PRO A 194 -1.20 -1.18 -14.45
N LEU A 195 0.00 -1.60 -14.87
CA LEU A 195 1.23 -0.83 -14.69
C LEU A 195 1.25 0.39 -15.61
N TYR A 196 0.77 0.26 -16.85
CA TYR A 196 0.63 1.39 -17.77
C TYR A 196 -0.34 2.44 -17.22
N ASP A 197 -1.49 1.99 -16.74
CA ASP A 197 -2.55 2.90 -16.28
C ASP A 197 -2.09 3.72 -15.06
N ALA A 198 -1.36 3.10 -14.13
CA ALA A 198 -0.75 3.81 -13.00
C ALA A 198 0.32 4.82 -13.44
N LEU A 199 1.20 4.47 -14.38
CA LEU A 199 2.18 5.43 -14.91
C LEU A 199 1.53 6.60 -15.65
N TYR A 200 0.44 6.36 -16.38
CA TYR A 200 -0.35 7.43 -16.99
C TYR A 200 -0.93 8.39 -15.96
N GLU A 201 -1.39 7.90 -14.81
CA GLU A 201 -1.85 8.75 -13.73
C GLU A 201 -0.73 9.63 -13.16
N PHE A 202 0.47 9.06 -12.94
CA PHE A 202 1.59 9.78 -12.33
C PHE A 202 2.26 10.80 -13.27
N MET A 203 2.38 10.45 -14.55
CA MET A 203 3.21 11.20 -15.51
C MET A 203 2.38 11.94 -16.57
N GLY A 204 1.16 11.50 -16.83
CA GLY A 204 0.38 11.91 -17.99
C GLY A 204 0.75 11.11 -19.24
N ALA A 205 -0.22 10.95 -20.15
CA ALA A 205 -0.09 10.08 -21.33
C ALA A 205 1.06 10.52 -22.26
N GLU A 206 1.14 11.81 -22.58
CA GLU A 206 2.15 12.35 -23.50
C GLU A 206 3.57 12.19 -22.96
N ALA A 207 3.80 12.56 -21.70
CA ALA A 207 5.11 12.43 -21.07
C ALA A 207 5.53 10.96 -20.95
N TYR A 208 4.61 10.08 -20.57
CA TYR A 208 4.88 8.64 -20.52
C TYR A 208 5.31 8.10 -21.90
N GLN A 209 4.57 8.42 -22.97
CA GLN A 209 4.86 7.91 -24.32
C GLN A 209 6.28 8.28 -24.74
N LYS A 210 6.67 9.55 -24.54
CA LYS A 210 8.02 10.02 -24.83
C LYS A 210 9.09 9.27 -24.03
N LEU A 211 8.84 8.99 -22.76
CA LEU A 211 9.80 8.29 -21.89
C LEU A 211 9.93 6.81 -22.23
N VAL A 212 8.86 6.18 -22.70
CA VAL A 212 8.91 4.81 -23.22
C VAL A 212 9.67 4.75 -24.54
N GLU A 213 9.39 5.65 -25.48
CA GLU A 213 10.09 5.72 -26.77
C GLU A 213 11.60 5.91 -26.61
N THR A 214 12.01 6.69 -25.61
CA THR A 214 13.42 6.93 -25.28
C THR A 214 14.05 5.86 -24.38
N GLY A 215 13.28 4.87 -23.93
CA GLY A 215 13.73 3.80 -23.04
C GLY A 215 14.05 4.24 -21.61
N VAL A 216 13.61 5.44 -21.22
CA VAL A 216 13.71 5.95 -19.84
C VAL A 216 12.75 5.20 -18.92
N VAL A 217 11.55 4.90 -19.42
CA VAL A 217 10.57 4.06 -18.74
C VAL A 217 10.40 2.79 -19.56
N GLU A 218 10.62 1.64 -18.94
CA GLU A 218 10.46 0.33 -19.57
C GLU A 218 9.45 -0.49 -18.78
N VAL A 219 8.46 -1.06 -19.47
CA VAL A 219 7.52 -2.03 -18.89
C VAL A 219 7.62 -3.29 -19.73
N ALA A 220 8.13 -4.38 -19.14
CA ALA A 220 8.47 -5.58 -19.91
C ALA A 220 8.29 -6.86 -19.10
N PRO A 221 8.07 -8.02 -19.76
CA PRO A 221 8.01 -9.31 -19.07
C PRO A 221 9.33 -9.66 -18.37
N LEU A 222 9.27 -10.42 -17.27
CA LEU A 222 10.46 -10.79 -16.48
C LEU A 222 11.59 -11.45 -17.30
N ALA A 223 11.24 -12.17 -18.37
CA ALA A 223 12.22 -12.79 -19.25
C ALA A 223 13.19 -11.80 -19.90
N TYR A 224 12.78 -10.54 -20.11
CA TYR A 224 13.57 -9.48 -20.75
C TYR A 224 14.68 -8.95 -19.84
N MET A 225 14.66 -9.32 -18.56
CA MET A 225 15.70 -8.93 -17.60
C MET A 225 16.96 -9.81 -17.74
N ARG A 226 16.85 -10.97 -18.41
CA ARG A 226 17.95 -11.93 -18.52
C ARG A 226 19.16 -11.32 -19.23
N GLY A 227 20.35 -11.52 -18.65
CA GLY A 227 21.62 -11.09 -19.24
C GLY A 227 21.87 -9.58 -19.17
N ARG A 228 21.00 -8.81 -18.49
CA ARG A 228 21.18 -7.36 -18.31
C ARG A 228 21.89 -7.05 -17.00
N THR A 229 22.50 -5.88 -16.97
CA THR A 229 22.90 -5.17 -15.74
C THR A 229 22.14 -3.85 -15.72
N LEU A 230 21.33 -3.67 -14.68
CA LEU A 230 20.39 -2.58 -14.54
C LEU A 230 20.93 -1.58 -13.53
N SER A 231 21.86 -0.73 -13.97
CA SER A 231 22.42 0.38 -13.19
C SER A 231 21.62 1.66 -13.39
N ASP A 232 21.69 2.54 -12.38
CA ASP A 232 21.08 3.86 -12.36
C ASP A 232 19.57 3.83 -12.66
N ALA A 233 18.90 2.85 -12.04
CA ALA A 233 17.51 2.52 -12.33
C ALA A 233 16.69 2.18 -11.08
N PHE A 234 15.42 2.56 -11.10
CA PHE A 234 14.41 2.08 -10.16
C PHE A 234 13.68 0.88 -10.79
N ILE A 235 13.85 -0.30 -10.21
CA ILE A 235 13.44 -1.58 -10.79
C ILE A 235 12.35 -2.19 -9.90
N ILE A 236 11.17 -2.47 -10.47
CA ILE A 236 10.04 -3.03 -9.74
C ILE A 236 9.67 -4.38 -10.37
N LEU A 237 9.75 -5.45 -9.60
CA LEU A 237 9.18 -6.76 -9.95
C LEU A 237 7.80 -6.87 -9.28
N ASP A 238 6.76 -6.74 -10.08
CA ASP A 238 5.38 -6.89 -9.63
C ASP A 238 4.89 -8.34 -9.72
N GLU A 239 3.97 -8.70 -8.83
CA GLU A 239 3.31 -10.01 -8.77
C GLU A 239 4.32 -11.15 -8.68
N ALA A 240 5.34 -10.91 -7.85
CA ALA A 240 6.52 -11.74 -7.68
C ALA A 240 6.22 -13.12 -7.10
N GLN A 241 5.03 -13.33 -6.51
CA GLN A 241 4.59 -14.66 -6.09
C GLN A 241 4.53 -15.64 -7.26
N ASN A 242 4.38 -15.11 -8.48
CA ASN A 242 4.36 -15.87 -9.71
C ASN A 242 5.73 -16.01 -10.39
N ALA A 243 6.81 -15.58 -9.72
CA ALA A 243 8.17 -15.90 -10.14
C ALA A 243 8.63 -17.20 -9.46
N SER A 244 9.19 -18.12 -10.24
CA SER A 244 9.89 -19.27 -9.69
C SER A 244 11.17 -18.87 -8.96
N MET A 245 11.71 -19.76 -8.12
CA MET A 245 12.99 -19.53 -7.45
C MET A 245 14.15 -19.21 -8.43
N ALA A 246 14.17 -19.86 -9.60
CA ALA A 246 15.19 -19.59 -10.62
C ALA A 246 15.03 -18.18 -11.23
N GLN A 247 13.78 -17.74 -11.48
CA GLN A 247 13.48 -16.40 -11.97
C GLN A 247 13.78 -15.32 -10.93
N MET A 248 13.47 -15.57 -9.65
CA MET A 248 13.79 -14.66 -8.55
C MET A 248 15.32 -14.45 -8.44
N LYS A 249 16.10 -15.53 -8.44
CA LYS A 249 17.57 -15.46 -8.46
C LYS A 249 18.10 -14.75 -9.71
N MET A 250 17.53 -15.05 -10.88
CA MET A 250 17.89 -14.38 -12.12
C MET A 250 17.67 -12.87 -12.00
N PHE A 251 16.51 -12.43 -11.52
CA PHE A 251 16.13 -11.03 -11.35
C PHE A 251 17.02 -10.29 -10.34
N LEU A 252 17.17 -10.84 -9.13
CA LEU A 252 17.95 -10.20 -8.06
C LEU A 252 19.43 -10.08 -8.38
N THR A 253 19.94 -10.79 -9.38
CA THR A 253 21.34 -10.65 -9.84
C THR A 253 21.50 -9.66 -11.00
N ARG A 254 20.43 -8.95 -11.40
CA ARG A 254 20.49 -7.98 -12.51
C ARG A 254 20.75 -6.55 -12.06
N PHE A 255 20.40 -6.15 -10.83
CA PHE A 255 20.56 -4.75 -10.42
C PHE A 255 22.04 -4.38 -10.30
N GLY A 256 22.38 -3.18 -10.76
CA GLY A 256 23.73 -2.62 -10.75
C GLY A 256 23.86 -1.47 -9.76
N GLU A 257 24.92 -0.67 -9.94
CA GLU A 257 25.19 0.51 -9.13
C GLU A 257 24.10 1.58 -9.27
N ASN A 258 23.90 2.38 -8.22
CA ASN A 258 22.86 3.42 -8.12
C ASN A 258 21.44 2.94 -8.45
N SER A 259 21.13 1.67 -8.20
CA SER A 259 19.79 1.12 -8.45
C SER A 259 19.02 0.86 -7.18
N LYS A 260 17.70 0.98 -7.27
CA LYS A 260 16.73 0.60 -6.23
C LYS A 260 15.87 -0.54 -6.77
N VAL A 261 15.69 -1.59 -5.98
CA VAL A 261 14.89 -2.77 -6.34
C VAL A 261 13.74 -2.90 -5.36
N VAL A 262 12.53 -3.02 -5.89
CA VAL A 262 11.34 -3.34 -5.12
C VAL A 262 10.68 -4.58 -5.70
N VAL A 263 10.43 -5.56 -4.86
CA VAL A 263 9.72 -6.80 -5.20
C VAL A 263 8.39 -6.79 -4.48
N THR A 264 7.28 -6.77 -5.22
CA THR A 264 5.92 -6.75 -4.68
C THR A 264 5.19 -8.05 -4.97
N GLY A 265 4.37 -8.52 -4.03
CA GLY A 265 3.53 -9.68 -4.29
C GLY A 265 2.65 -10.10 -3.11
N ASP A 266 1.82 -11.10 -3.36
CA ASP A 266 0.91 -11.71 -2.39
C ASP A 266 1.14 -13.23 -2.35
N VAL A 267 1.74 -13.74 -1.27
CA VAL A 267 2.03 -15.17 -1.14
C VAL A 267 0.78 -16.05 -1.05
N THR A 268 -0.41 -15.46 -0.89
CA THR A 268 -1.69 -16.19 -0.87
C THR A 268 -2.29 -16.37 -2.27
N GLN A 269 -1.81 -15.63 -3.28
CA GLN A 269 -2.34 -15.61 -4.65
C GLN A 269 -1.32 -16.16 -5.67
N ILE A 270 -0.88 -17.40 -5.46
CA ILE A 270 0.11 -18.06 -6.33
C ILE A 270 -0.60 -18.73 -7.51
N ASP A 271 -0.33 -18.27 -8.72
CA ASP A 271 -0.85 -18.79 -9.99
C ASP A 271 0.11 -19.75 -10.70
N LEU A 272 1.24 -20.10 -10.05
CA LEU A 272 2.21 -21.06 -10.58
C LEU A 272 1.62 -22.48 -10.63
N PRO A 273 2.05 -23.31 -11.60
CA PRO A 273 1.77 -24.74 -11.60
C PRO A 273 2.14 -25.39 -10.26
N ARG A 274 1.34 -26.38 -9.82
CA ARG A 274 1.47 -26.99 -8.49
C ARG A 274 2.84 -27.62 -8.20
N ASP A 275 3.56 -28.02 -9.24
CA ASP A 275 4.91 -28.59 -9.17
C ASP A 275 6.01 -27.54 -9.05
N GLN A 276 5.68 -26.25 -9.22
CA GLN A 276 6.62 -25.15 -9.18
C GLN A 276 6.46 -24.33 -7.91
N GLN A 277 7.54 -24.23 -7.12
CA GLN A 277 7.56 -23.44 -5.90
C GLN A 277 7.78 -21.96 -6.20
N SER A 278 6.96 -21.10 -5.57
CA SER A 278 7.11 -19.65 -5.62
C SER A 278 8.44 -19.21 -5.00
N GLY A 279 9.20 -18.42 -5.77
CA GLY A 279 10.43 -17.79 -5.30
C GLY A 279 10.17 -16.79 -4.20
N LEU A 280 9.09 -15.99 -4.30
CA LEU A 280 8.74 -15.00 -3.27
C LEU A 280 8.47 -15.66 -1.91
N ARG A 281 7.68 -16.74 -1.89
CA ARG A 281 7.37 -17.47 -0.64
C ARG A 281 8.63 -17.98 0.03
N LYS A 282 9.55 -18.58 -0.73
CA LYS A 282 10.83 -19.06 -0.19
C LYS A 282 11.72 -17.92 0.29
N THR A 283 11.78 -16.81 -0.44
CA THR A 283 12.56 -15.64 0.00
C THR A 283 12.00 -15.08 1.30
N ALA A 284 10.67 -15.06 1.47
CA ALA A 284 10.02 -14.62 2.70
C ALA A 284 10.34 -15.52 3.91
N GLU A 285 10.59 -16.82 3.69
CA GLU A 285 11.00 -17.75 4.76
C GLU A 285 12.46 -17.54 5.22
N ILE A 286 13.28 -16.82 4.43
CA ILE A 286 14.72 -16.60 4.71
C ILE A 286 14.98 -15.25 5.40
N LEU A 287 14.15 -14.24 5.10
CA LEU A 287 14.25 -12.88 5.65
C LEU A 287 13.72 -12.80 7.08
#